data_AF-A0A0N8JZT1-F1
#
_entry.id   AF-A0A0N8JZT1-F1
#
_cell.length_a   1.000
_cell.length_b   1.000
_cell.length_c   1.000
_cell.angle_alpha   90.00
_cell.angle_beta   90.00
_cell.angle_gamma   90.00
#
_symmetry.space_group_name_H-M   'P 1'
#
loop_
_entity.id
_entity.type
_entity.pdbx_description
1 polymer ?
#
loop_
_entity_poly.entity_id
_entity_poly.type
_entity_poly.pdbx_seq_one_letter_code
_entity_poly.pdbx_strand_id
1 'polypeptide(L)'
;VSLVVNVASECGYTEEHYTDLQQLQRDFGPYHFNVLAFPCNQFGQQEPGSDKEIDSFVRRVYGVTFPLFSKIAVVGTGANNAFKYLVGK
;
A
#
# COMPACT_ATOMS: atom_id res chain seq x y z
N VAL A 1 10.94 -2.27 -12.72
CA VAL A 1 9.90 -3.22 -12.23
C VAL A 1 9.10 -2.52 -11.15
N SER A 2 7.79 -2.75 -11.06
CA SER A 2 6.96 -2.15 -10.01
C SER A 2 6.17 -3.23 -9.27
N LEU A 3 6.23 -3.21 -7.94
CA LEU A 3 5.41 -4.03 -7.06
C LEU A 3 4.22 -3.18 -6.60
N VAL A 4 3.03 -3.49 -7.12
CA VAL A 4 1.78 -2.82 -6.76
C VAL A 4 1.10 -3.59 -5.64
N VAL A 5 0.80 -2.93 -4.53
CA VAL A 5 0.26 -3.59 -3.32
C VAL A 5 -0.87 -2.76 -2.73
N ASN A 6 -2.01 -3.40 -2.42
CA ASN A 6 -3.01 -2.81 -1.56
C ASN A 6 -2.66 -3.08 -0.09
N VAL A 7 -2.70 -2.05 0.76
CA VAL A 7 -2.23 -2.09 2.15
C VAL A 7 -3.33 -1.68 3.14
N ALA A 8 -3.12 -2.03 4.41
CA ALA A 8 -3.97 -1.72 5.55
C ALA A 8 -3.10 -1.42 6.80
N SER A 9 -3.44 -0.41 7.61
CA SER A 9 -2.71 -0.05 8.84
C SER A 9 -3.13 -0.85 10.07
N GLU A 10 -4.30 -1.48 10.05
CA GLU A 10 -4.87 -2.22 11.19
C GLU A 10 -5.08 -3.70 10.84
N CYS A 11 -4.10 -4.29 10.15
CA CYS A 11 -4.08 -5.69 9.76
C CYS A 11 -3.12 -6.50 10.64
N GLY A 12 -3.41 -7.78 10.86
CA GLY A 12 -2.51 -8.69 11.57
C GLY A 12 -1.14 -8.88 10.89
N TYR A 13 -1.02 -8.46 9.62
CA TYR A 13 0.22 -8.50 8.84
C TYR A 13 0.84 -7.11 8.61
N THR A 14 0.26 -6.02 9.14
CA THR A 14 0.73 -4.65 8.87
C THR A 14 2.21 -4.49 9.22
N GLU A 15 2.63 -4.98 10.38
CA GLU A 15 4.01 -4.84 10.84
C GLU A 15 5.02 -5.56 9.95
N GLU A 16 4.76 -6.83 9.61
CA GLU A 16 5.61 -7.63 8.74
C GLU A 16 5.62 -7.06 7.32
N HIS A 17 4.44 -6.80 6.73
CA HIS A 17 4.33 -6.32 5.36
C HIS A 17 4.99 -4.95 5.16
N TYR A 18 4.79 -3.95 6.03
CA TYR A 18 5.41 -2.64 5.83
C TYR A 18 6.94 -2.71 6.01
N THR A 19 7.42 -3.50 6.97
CA THR A 19 8.85 -3.75 7.16
C THR A 19 9.48 -4.36 5.92
N ASP A 20 8.85 -5.42 5.38
CA ASP A 20 9.35 -6.14 4.21
C ASP A 20 9.28 -5.31 2.93
N LEU A 21 8.19 -4.55 2.74
CA LEU A 21 8.08 -3.63 1.61
C LEU A 21 9.15 -2.54 1.67
N GLN A 22 9.43 -2.00 2.86
CA GLN A 22 10.48 -1.02 3.05
C GLN A 22 11.87 -1.62 2.83
N GLN A 23 12.07 -2.87 3.24
CA GLN A 23 13.27 -3.66 2.95
C GLN A 23 13.49 -3.81 1.45
N LEU A 24 12.47 -4.27 0.72
CA LEU A 24 12.52 -4.42 -0.74
C LEU A 24 12.79 -3.08 -1.44
N GLN A 25 12.13 -2.00 -1.01
CA GLN A 25 12.36 -0.68 -1.57
C GLN A 25 13.81 -0.21 -1.34
N ARG A 26 14.38 -0.49 -0.17
CA ARG A 26 15.76 -0.11 0.16
C ARG A 26 16.77 -0.90 -0.67
N ASP A 27 16.59 -2.21 -0.77
CA ASP A 27 17.55 -3.11 -1.41
C ASP A 27 17.49 -3.01 -2.94
N PHE A 28 16.28 -2.91 -3.50
CA PHE A 28 16.08 -2.94 -4.95
C PHE A 28 15.79 -1.57 -5.57
N GLY A 29 15.42 -0.56 -4.79
CA GLY A 29 15.11 0.80 -5.27
C GLY A 29 16.18 1.39 -6.21
N PRO A 30 17.49 1.29 -5.88
CA PRO A 30 18.56 1.74 -6.77
C PRO A 30 18.63 1.01 -8.13
N TYR A 31 17.96 -0.15 -8.26
CA TYR A 31 17.96 -1.00 -9.45
C TYR A 31 16.64 -0.91 -10.23
N HIS A 32 16.04 0.28 -10.29
CA HIS A 32 14.79 0.56 -11.02
C HIS A 32 13.59 -0.28 -10.55
N PHE A 33 13.54 -0.59 -9.26
CA PHE A 33 12.38 -1.18 -8.59
C PHE A 33 11.62 -0.12 -7.79
N ASN A 34 10.29 -0.23 -7.74
CA ASN A 34 9.46 0.61 -6.87
C ASN A 34 8.32 -0.19 -6.26
N VAL A 35 8.10 -0.01 -4.96
CA VAL A 35 6.83 -0.34 -4.31
C VAL A 35 5.84 0.79 -4.58
N LEU A 36 4.62 0.45 -5.00
CA LEU A 36 3.51 1.37 -5.18
C LEU A 36 2.37 0.94 -4.25
N ALA A 37 2.24 1.60 -3.10
CA ALA A 37 1.33 1.19 -2.04
C ALA A 37 0.01 1.98 -2.09
N PHE A 38 -1.11 1.25 -2.11
CA PHE A 38 -2.46 1.81 -2.21
C PHE A 38 -3.29 1.39 -0.98
N PRO A 39 -3.53 2.30 -0.01
CA PRO A 39 -4.38 2.00 1.13
C PRO A 39 -5.78 1.56 0.69
N CYS A 40 -6.36 0.57 1.35
CA CYS A 40 -7.69 0.05 1.00
C CYS A 40 -8.48 -0.43 2.22
N ASN A 41 -9.68 0.11 2.41
CA ASN A 41 -10.53 -0.21 3.56
C ASN A 41 -11.56 -1.33 3.30
N GLN A 42 -11.49 -2.02 2.15
CA GLN A 42 -12.53 -2.99 1.76
C GLN A 42 -12.39 -4.36 2.43
N PHE A 43 -11.26 -4.62 3.10
CA PHE A 43 -10.97 -5.89 3.74
C PHE A 43 -10.99 -5.72 5.26
N GLY A 44 -12.08 -6.13 5.90
CA GLY A 44 -12.23 -6.05 7.36
C GLY A 44 -12.22 -4.64 7.94
N GLN A 45 -12.36 -3.59 7.11
CA GLN A 45 -12.27 -2.18 7.52
C GLN A 45 -10.96 -1.82 8.25
N GLN A 46 -9.85 -2.44 7.85
CA GLN A 46 -8.54 -2.32 8.49
C GLN A 46 -7.71 -1.09 8.04
N GLU A 47 -8.32 -0.15 7.32
CA GLU A 47 -7.68 1.10 6.90
C GLU A 47 -8.67 2.29 7.08
N PRO A 48 -9.17 2.52 8.31
CA PRO A 48 -10.24 3.48 8.56
C PRO A 48 -9.77 4.94 8.44
N GLY A 49 -8.49 5.21 8.73
CA GLY A 49 -7.91 6.55 8.76
C GLY A 49 -7.99 7.33 7.44
N SER A 50 -7.87 8.64 7.52
CA SER A 50 -7.69 9.51 6.36
C SER A 50 -6.31 9.33 5.71
N ASP A 51 -6.16 9.72 4.44
CA ASP A 51 -4.87 9.64 3.73
C ASP A 51 -3.71 10.26 4.53
N LYS A 52 -3.96 11.38 5.20
CA LYS A 52 -2.96 12.08 6.03
C LYS A 52 -2.58 11.28 7.27
N GLU A 53 -3.55 10.65 7.95
CA GLU A 53 -3.30 9.83 9.13
C GLU A 53 -2.52 8.57 8.75
N ILE A 54 -2.89 7.93 7.64
CA ILE A 54 -2.23 6.73 7.12
C ILE A 54 -0.78 7.06 6.75
N ASP A 55 -0.53 8.11 5.95
CA ASP A 55 0.83 8.52 5.57
C ASP A 55 1.69 8.84 6.80
N SER A 56 1.14 9.60 7.74
CA SER A 56 1.83 9.94 8.99
C SER A 56 2.16 8.69 9.82
N PHE A 57 1.23 7.74 9.89
CA PHE A 57 1.42 6.49 10.63
C PHE A 57 2.55 5.66 10.01
N VAL A 58 2.48 5.34 8.71
CA VAL A 58 3.44 4.40 8.11
C VAL A 58 4.86 4.98 8.03
N ARG A 59 4.99 6.30 7.83
CA ARG A 59 6.30 6.96 7.86
C ARG A 59 6.88 7.01 9.26
N ARG A 60 6.06 7.32 10.27
CA ARG A 60 6.52 7.42 11.66
C ARG A 60 6.88 6.05 12.24
N VAL A 61 6.12 5.01 11.92
CA VAL A 61 6.26 3.69 12.53
C VAL A 61 7.24 2.81 11.75
N TYR A 62 7.17 2.80 10.42
CA TYR A 62 7.95 1.88 9.58
C TYR A 62 9.01 2.58 8.72
N GLY A 63 9.09 3.91 8.75
CA GLY A 63 10.08 4.65 7.96
C GLY A 63 9.86 4.52 6.45
N VAL A 64 8.60 4.34 6.00
CA VAL A 64 8.26 4.16 4.59
C VAL A 64 8.83 5.29 3.72
N THR A 65 9.62 4.92 2.71
CA THR A 65 10.20 5.84 1.72
C THR A 65 9.63 5.66 0.31
N PHE A 66 8.89 4.58 0.05
CA PHE A 66 8.22 4.36 -1.23
C PHE A 66 6.94 5.22 -1.37
N PRO A 67 6.44 5.41 -2.61
CA PRO A 67 5.16 6.07 -2.86
C PRO A 67 3.98 5.37 -2.16
N LEU A 68 3.30 6.14 -1.31
CA LEU A 68 1.99 5.82 -0.74
C LEU A 68 0.94 6.71 -1.40
N PHE A 69 -0.04 6.11 -2.07
CA PHE A 69 -1.09 6.83 -2.77
C PHE A 69 -2.31 7.07 -1.86
N SER A 70 -3.29 7.84 -2.35
CA SER A 70 -4.58 7.98 -1.69
C SER A 70 -5.30 6.64 -1.55
N LYS A 71 -6.16 6.54 -0.53
CA LYS A 71 -7.00 5.37 -0.30
C LYS A 71 -7.95 5.14 -1.47
N ILE A 72 -8.03 3.90 -1.96
CA ILE A 72 -8.88 3.52 -3.09
C ILE A 72 -9.68 2.25 -2.83
N ALA A 73 -10.75 2.07 -3.60
CA ALA A 73 -11.37 0.77 -3.77
C ALA A 73 -10.58 -0.05 -4.81
N VAL A 74 -10.34 -1.33 -4.52
CA VAL A 74 -9.64 -2.29 -5.37
C VAL A 74 -10.54 -3.43 -5.84
N VAL A 75 -11.73 -3.61 -5.24
CA VAL A 75 -12.75 -4.58 -5.67
C VAL A 75 -14.13 -3.93 -5.87
N GLY A 76 -14.98 -4.57 -6.66
CA GLY A 76 -16.34 -4.13 -6.94
C GLY A 76 -16.44 -3.10 -8.09
N THR A 77 -17.66 -2.63 -8.36
CA THR A 77 -17.96 -1.71 -9.48
C THR A 77 -17.20 -0.39 -9.36
N GLY A 78 -17.03 0.10 -8.14
CA GLY A 78 -16.27 1.31 -7.81
C GLY A 78 -14.75 1.14 -7.73
N ALA A 79 -14.19 -0.04 -8.04
CA ALA A 79 -12.76 -0.24 -8.01
C ALA A 79 -12.02 0.69 -8.99
N ASN A 80 -10.85 1.15 -8.57
CA ASN A 80 -9.97 1.97 -9.38
C ASN A 80 -9.60 1.24 -10.68
N ASN A 81 -9.63 1.94 -11.81
CA ASN A 81 -9.39 1.35 -13.13
C ASN A 81 -8.02 0.69 -13.27
N ALA A 82 -6.98 1.22 -12.60
CA ALA A 82 -5.66 0.60 -12.60
C ALA A 82 -5.68 -0.77 -11.91
N PHE A 83 -6.39 -0.91 -10.78
CA PHE A 83 -6.52 -2.19 -10.08
C PHE A 83 -7.36 -3.19 -10.86
N LYS A 84 -8.46 -2.77 -11.48
CA LYS A 84 -9.25 -3.61 -12.40
C LYS A 84 -8.38 -4.24 -13.49
N TYR A 85 -7.56 -3.40 -14.13
CA TYR A 85 -6.60 -3.85 -15.14
C TYR A 85 -5.58 -4.86 -14.58
N LEU A 86 -5.00 -4.61 -13.41
CA LEU A 86 -3.98 -5.48 -12.81
C LEU A 86 -4.50 -6.85 -12.40
N VAL A 87 -5.74 -6.93 -11.91
CA VAL A 87 -6.33 -8.20 -11.45
C VAL A 87 -7.06 -8.98 -12.55
N GLY A 88 -7.09 -8.44 -13.78
CA GLY A 88 -7.70 -9.08 -14.95
C GLY A 88 -9.22 -9.25 -14.82
N LYS A 89 -9.91 -8.30 -14.17
CA LYS A 89 -11.37 -8.31 -14.01
C LYS A 89 -12.01 -6.97 -14.38
#